data_AF-A0A2R6FKZ3-F1
#
_entry.id   AF-A0A2R6FKZ3-F1
#
_cell.length_a   1.000
_cell.length_b   1.000
_cell.length_c   1.000
_cell.angle_alpha   90.00
_cell.angle_beta   90.00
_cell.angle_gamma   90.00
#
_symmetry.space_group_name_H-M   'P 1'
#
loop_
_entity.id
_entity.type
_entity.pdbx_description
1 polymer ?
#
loop_
_entity_poly.entity_id
_entity_poly.type
_entity_poly.pdbx_seq_one_letter_code
_entity_poly.pdbx_strand_id
1 'polypeptide(L)' 'MTRLDDSAKRRVIALLALAIAALVGRAVAGSAGAPPIVARALYLLALGSLVATVLVVATE' A
#
# COMPACT_ATOMS: atom_id res chain seq x y z
N MET A 1 -2.80 25.62 12.33
CA MET A 1 -2.58 24.17 12.57
C MET A 1 -3.20 23.27 11.52
N THR A 2 -4.04 23.75 10.58
CA THR A 2 -4.78 22.90 9.62
C THR A 2 -3.99 22.34 8.42
N ARG A 3 -2.83 22.91 8.06
CA ARG A 3 -2.07 22.49 6.86
C ARG A 3 -1.28 21.18 7.03
N LEU A 4 -0.85 20.86 8.25
CA LEU A 4 -0.11 19.63 8.53
C LEU A 4 -1.07 18.42 8.47
N ASP A 5 -2.26 18.55 9.06
CA ASP A 5 -3.32 17.53 9.03
C ASP A 5 -3.72 17.13 7.60
N ASP A 6 -3.81 18.10 6.68
CA ASP A 6 -4.14 17.83 5.28
C ASP A 6 -3.03 17.06 4.54
N SER A 7 -1.77 17.35 4.86
CA SER A 7 -0.61 16.66 4.28
C SER A 7 -0.51 15.22 4.78
N ALA A 8 -0.71 15.01 6.09
CA ALA A 8 -0.72 13.69 6.71
C ALA A 8 -1.84 12.82 6.15
N LYS A 9 -3.08 13.35 6.06
CA LYS A 9 -4.21 12.66 5.45
C LYS A 9 -3.94 12.28 3.99
N ARG A 10 -3.37 13.18 3.19
CA ARG A 10 -3.01 12.89 1.79
C ARG A 10 -1.98 11.78 1.66
N ARG A 11 -0.97 11.74 2.53
CA ARG A 11 0.05 10.67 2.56
C ARG A 11 -0.58 9.33 2.91
N VAL A 12 -1.43 9.28 3.93
CA VAL A 12 -2.15 8.06 4.32
C VAL A 12 -3.03 7.55 3.17
N ILE A 13 -3.80 8.43 2.52
CA ILE A 13 -4.65 8.06 1.39
C ILE A 13 -3.81 7.53 0.22
N ALA A 14 -2.68 8.16 -0.10
CA ALA A 14 -1.79 7.72 -1.17
C ALA A 14 -1.20 6.32 -0.90
N LEU A 15 -0.74 6.07 0.33
CA LEU A 15 -0.20 4.76 0.74
C LEU A 15 -1.29 3.68 0.77
N LEU A 16 -2.51 4.03 1.17
CA LEU A 16 -3.65 3.12 1.13
C LEU A 16 -4.02 2.76 -0.30
N ALA A 17 -4.09 3.75 -1.20
CA ALA A 17 -4.36 3.53 -2.62
C ALA A 17 -3.29 2.63 -3.26
N LEU A 18 -2.02 2.83 -2.91
CA LEU A 18 -0.91 1.99 -3.38
C LEU A 18 -1.04 0.54 -2.88
N ALA A 19 -1.39 0.35 -1.60
CA ALA A 19 -1.61 -0.97 -1.01
C ALA A 19 -2.77 -1.72 -1.69
N ILE A 20 -3.88 -1.02 -1.95
CA ILE A 20 -5.03 -1.57 -2.68
C ILE A 20 -4.63 -1.93 -4.11
N ALA A 21 -3.93 -1.04 -4.82
CA ALA A 21 -3.44 -1.32 -6.18
C ALA A 21 -2.52 -2.55 -6.23
N ALA A 22 -1.65 -2.73 -5.24
CA ALA A 22 -0.80 -3.91 -5.11
C ALA A 22 -1.61 -5.20 -4.86
N LEU A 23 -2.64 -5.13 -4.01
CA LEU A 23 -3.56 -6.25 -3.78
C LEU A 23 -4.36 -6.62 -5.03
N VAL A 24 -4.90 -5.63 -5.74
CA VAL A 24 -5.63 -5.83 -7.01
C VAL A 24 -4.70 -6.43 -8.05
N GLY A 25 -3.48 -5.90 -8.20
CA GLY A 25 -2.46 -6.47 -9.05
C GLY A 25 -2.16 -7.93 -8.72
N ARG A 26 -2.15 -8.30 -7.43
CA ARG A 26 -1.96 -9.69 -6.99
C ARG A 26 -3.15 -10.57 -7.37
N ALA A 27 -4.37 -10.09 -7.17
CA ALA A 27 -5.58 -10.83 -7.53
C ALA A 27 -5.64 -11.09 -9.05
N VAL A 28 -5.31 -10.06 -9.85
CA VAL A 28 -5.22 -10.16 -11.31
C VAL A 28 -4.09 -11.11 -11.72
N ALA A 29 -2.90 -11.01 -11.12
CA ALA A 29 -1.78 -11.92 -11.36
C ALA A 29 -2.16 -13.38 -11.04
N GLY A 30 -2.88 -13.62 -9.94
CA GLY A 30 -3.41 -14.94 -9.59
C GLY A 30 -4.39 -15.47 -10.63
N SER A 31 -5.29 -14.63 -11.14
CA SER A 31 -6.25 -15.02 -12.19
C SER A 31 -5.60 -15.27 -13.56
N ALA A 32 -4.45 -14.64 -13.84
CA ALA A 32 -3.70 -14.80 -15.09
C ALA A 32 -2.72 -15.97 -15.08
N GLY A 33 -2.66 -16.77 -13.99
CA GLY A 33 -1.68 -17.85 -13.86
C GLY A 33 -0.24 -17.37 -13.65
N ALA A 34 -0.06 -16.16 -13.11
CA ALA A 34 1.27 -15.58 -12.93
C ALA A 34 2.13 -16.38 -11.94
N PRO A 35 3.46 -16.36 -12.12
CA PRO A 35 4.37 -17.11 -11.26
C PRO A 35 4.23 -16.70 -9.78
N PRO A 36 4.40 -17.65 -8.83
CA PRO A 36 4.20 -17.42 -7.40
C PRO A 36 5.13 -16.33 -6.82
N ILE A 37 6.26 -16.07 -7.47
CA ILE A 37 7.16 -14.96 -7.16
C ILE A 37 6.48 -13.59 -7.30
N VAL A 38 5.66 -13.41 -8.35
CA VAL A 38 4.96 -12.13 -8.60
C VAL A 38 3.90 -11.89 -7.53
N ALA A 39 3.13 -12.92 -7.19
CA ALA A 39 2.14 -12.85 -6.12
C ALA A 39 2.79 -12.57 -4.75
N ARG A 40 3.97 -13.14 -4.48
CA ARG A 40 4.73 -12.91 -3.25
C ARG A 40 5.33 -11.50 -3.20
N ALA A 41 5.88 -11.00 -4.31
CA ALA A 41 6.42 -9.65 -4.42
C ALA A 41 5.32 -8.59 -4.18
N LEU A 42 4.14 -8.76 -4.79
CA LEU A 42 3.00 -7.86 -4.60
C LEU A 42 2.47 -7.90 -3.16
N TYR A 43 2.50 -9.07 -2.52
CA TYR A 43 2.14 -9.18 -1.10
C TYR A 43 3.14 -8.47 -0.18
N LEU A 44 4.44 -8.64 -0.41
CA LEU A 44 5.49 -7.92 0.33
C LEU A 44 5.40 -6.41 0.12
N LEU A 45 5.08 -5.97 -1.11
CA LEU A 45 4.86 -4.55 -1.41
C LEU A 45 3.66 -4.00 -0.63
N ALA A 46 2.53 -4.73 -0.61
CA ALA A 46 1.35 -4.35 0.17
C ALA A 46 1.66 -4.26 1.67
N LEU A 47 2.40 -5.25 2.21
CA LEU A 47 2.84 -5.28 3.60
C LEU A 47 3.75 -4.09 3.93
N GLY A 48 4.73 -3.79 3.08
CA GLY A 48 5.60 -2.63 3.22
C GLY A 48 4.84 -1.30 3.18
N SER A 49 3.86 -1.18 2.28
CA SER A 49 3.00 0.00 2.19
C SER A 49 2.15 0.19 3.46
N LEU A 50 1.64 -0.91 4.02
CA LEU A 50 0.87 -0.90 5.27
C LEU A 50 1.74 -0.48 6.46
N VAL A 51 2.95 -1.03 6.57
CA VAL A 51 3.92 -0.65 7.60
C VAL A 51 4.32 0.82 7.46
N ALA A 52 4.59 1.31 6.25
CA ALA A 52 4.87 2.72 6.00
C ALA A 52 3.69 3.62 6.39
N THR A 53 2.45 3.19 6.14
CA THR A 53 1.25 3.92 6.55
C THR A 53 1.17 4.04 8.07
N VAL A 54 1.38 2.94 8.80
CA VAL A 54 1.39 2.93 10.27
C VAL A 54 2.52 3.81 10.80
N LEU A 55 3.71 3.76 10.18
CA LEU A 55 4.85 4.57 10.60
C LEU A 55 4.55 6.07 10.48
N VAL A 56 3.99 6.50 9.35
CA VAL A 56 3.58 7.90 9.14
C VAL A 56 2.56 8.33 10.19
N VAL A 57 1.55 7.50 10.46
CA VAL A 57 0.53 7.80 11.49
C VAL A 57 1.12 7.83 12.89
N ALA A 58 2.11 6.99 13.20
CA ALA A 58 2.76 6.96 14.51
C ALA A 58 3.78 8.10 14.72
N THR A 59 4.30 8.68 13.64
CA THR A 59 5.26 9.80 13.69
C THR A 59 4.61 11.19 13.63
N GLU A 60 3.34 11.27 13.25
CA GLU A 60 2.53 12.49 13.28
C GLU A 60 1.75 12.58 14.60
#